data_AF-A0A0D6AWF8-F1
#
_entry.id   AF-A0A0D6AWF8-F1
#
_cell.length_a   1.000
_cell.length_b   1.000
_cell.length_c   1.000
_cell.angle_alpha   90.00
_cell.angle_beta   90.00
_cell.angle_gamma   90.00
#
_symmetry.space_group_name_H-M   'P 1'
#
loop_
_entity.id
_entity.type
_entity.pdbx_description
1 polymer ?
#
loop_
_entity_poly.entity_id
_entity_poly.type
_entity_poly.pdbx_seq_one_letter_code
_entity_poly.pdbx_strand_id
1 'polypeptide(L)'
;MEKALNYQLKSMLKSHEAIYDNGQVKWLEDTPKVTSARVIITILEESSKSVFSRRQPPEFIAGKGKTLGDIVSPIVSEDDWECLK
;
A
#
# COMPACT_ATOMS: atom_id res chain seq x y z
N MET A 1 23.89 -33.17 27.17
CA MET A 1 23.66 -31.73 26.99
C MET A 1 22.68 -31.42 25.85
N GLU A 2 22.61 -32.21 24.77
CA GLU A 2 21.64 -31.98 23.66
C GLU A 2 20.15 -32.01 24.06
N LYS A 3 19.76 -32.82 25.05
CA LYS A 3 18.36 -32.90 25.50
C LYS A 3 17.83 -31.59 26.11
N ALA A 4 18.72 -30.78 26.70
CA ALA A 4 18.34 -29.49 27.30
C ALA A 4 18.13 -28.40 26.22
N LEU A 5 18.92 -28.43 25.14
CA LEU A 5 18.78 -27.50 24.02
C LEU A 5 17.46 -27.72 23.26
N ASN A 6 17.04 -28.98 23.11
CA ASN A 6 15.79 -29.31 22.41
C ASN A 6 14.52 -28.93 23.18
N TYR A 7 14.61 -28.79 24.50
CA TYR A 7 13.45 -28.38 25.31
C TYR A 7 13.22 -26.86 25.24
N GLN A 8 14.29 -26.08 25.07
CA GLN A 8 14.25 -24.61 25.05
C GLN A 8 13.77 -24.03 23.69
N LEU A 9 13.79 -24.81 22.60
CA LEU A 9 13.32 -24.40 21.26
C LEU A 9 11.82 -24.68 21.01
N LYS A 10 11.08 -25.21 22.00
CA LYS A 10 9.70 -25.70 21.83
C LYS A 10 8.60 -24.62 21.87
N SER A 11 8.95 -23.35 21.68
CA SER A 11 7.96 -22.27 21.61
C SER A 11 8.39 -21.13 20.68
N MET A 12 8.81 -21.47 19.46
CA MET A 12 8.85 -20.47 18.39
C MET A 12 7.57 -20.57 17.56
N LEU A 13 6.87 -19.45 17.44
CA LEU A 13 5.77 -19.32 16.48
C LEU A 13 6.37 -19.40 15.08
N LYS A 14 5.82 -20.29 14.24
CA LYS A 14 6.15 -20.35 12.82
C LYS A 14 4.95 -19.83 12.04
N SER A 15 5.15 -18.72 11.33
CA SER A 15 4.16 -18.23 10.36
C SER A 15 4.22 -19.11 9.11
N HIS A 16 3.05 -19.47 8.59
CA HIS A 16 2.90 -20.09 7.28
C HIS A 16 1.87 -19.26 6.52
N GLU A 17 2.15 -18.97 5.26
CA GLU A 17 1.26 -18.18 4.42
C GLU A 17 0.52 -19.08 3.42
N ALA A 18 -0.74 -18.74 3.18
CA ALA A 18 -1.59 -19.45 2.26
C ALA A 18 -2.60 -18.50 1.62
N ILE A 19 -3.02 -18.84 0.40
CA ILE A 19 -4.13 -18.19 -0.27
C ILE A 19 -5.41 -18.95 0.08
N TYR A 20 -6.40 -18.23 0.58
CA TYR A 20 -7.76 -18.73 0.69
C TYR A 20 -8.56 -18.29 -0.55
N ASP A 21 -9.05 -19.25 -1.32
CA ASP A 21 -9.84 -19.02 -2.52
C ASP A 21 -10.98 -20.04 -2.61
N ASN A 22 -12.22 -19.57 -2.70
CA ASN A 22 -13.43 -20.40 -2.85
C ASN A 22 -13.54 -21.58 -1.85
N GLY A 23 -13.22 -21.35 -0.57
CA GLY A 23 -13.28 -22.39 0.46
C GLY A 23 -12.06 -23.31 0.52
N GLN A 24 -11.06 -23.11 -0.35
CA GLN A 24 -9.85 -23.91 -0.40
C GLN A 24 -8.64 -23.09 0.06
N VAL A 25 -7.78 -23.72 0.86
CA VAL A 25 -6.50 -23.16 1.31
C VAL A 25 -5.39 -23.73 0.45
N LYS A 26 -4.61 -22.87 -0.20
CA LYS A 26 -3.41 -23.23 -0.96
C LYS A 26 -2.18 -22.63 -0.28
N TRP A 27 -1.30 -23.47 0.26
CA TRP A 27 -0.06 -23.01 0.88
C TRP A 27 0.85 -22.35 -0.16
N LEU A 28 1.43 -21.20 0.19
CA LEU A 28 2.42 -20.52 -0.65
C LEU A 28 3.79 -21.18 -0.56
N GLU A 29 4.08 -21.78 0.59
CA GLU A 29 5.31 -22.50 0.88
C GLU A 29 5.01 -23.96 1.24
N ASP A 30 5.98 -24.63 1.87
CA ASP A 30 5.83 -25.97 2.40
C ASP A 30 4.63 -26.08 3.33
N THR A 31 3.85 -27.14 3.12
CA THR A 31 2.73 -27.45 4.00
C THR A 31 3.24 -27.76 5.41
N PRO A 32 2.70 -27.12 6.47
CA PRO A 32 3.12 -27.39 7.83
C PRO A 32 2.90 -28.87 8.16
N LYS A 33 3.98 -29.56 8.54
CA LYS A 33 3.97 -30.98 8.93
C LYS A 33 3.46 -31.15 10.36
N VAL A 34 2.20 -30.76 10.60
CA VAL A 34 1.52 -30.83 11.90
C VAL A 34 0.20 -31.59 11.76
N THR A 35 -0.17 -32.35 12.78
CA THR A 35 -1.47 -33.03 12.85
C THR A 35 -2.55 -32.16 13.49
N SER A 36 -2.17 -31.19 14.32
CA SER A 36 -3.06 -30.22 14.97
C SER A 36 -2.31 -28.92 15.24
N ALA A 37 -2.98 -27.78 15.04
CA ALA A 37 -2.46 -26.45 15.30
C ALA A 37 -3.57 -25.46 15.66
N ARG A 38 -3.22 -24.40 16.40
CA ARG A 38 -4.08 -23.21 16.56
C ARG A 38 -3.77 -22.25 15.42
N VAL A 39 -4.81 -21.77 14.74
CA VAL A 39 -4.68 -20.89 13.57
C VAL A 39 -5.20 -19.50 13.90
N ILE A 40 -4.48 -18.47 13.47
CA ILE A 40 -4.93 -17.06 13.49
C ILE A 40 -5.01 -16.62 12.03
N ILE A 41 -6.17 -16.15 11.60
CA ILE A 41 -6.41 -15.70 10.22
C ILE A 41 -6.56 -14.18 10.24
N THR A 42 -5.77 -13.50 9.41
CA THR A 42 -5.90 -12.06 9.16
C THR A 42 -6.49 -11.87 7.76
N ILE A 43 -7.66 -11.26 7.65
CA ILE A 43 -8.30 -10.93 6.37
C ILE A 43 -8.04 -9.45 6.10
N LEU A 44 -7.36 -9.16 4.99
CA LEU A 44 -7.19 -7.81 4.47
C LEU A 44 -8.28 -7.58 3.44
N GLU A 45 -9.33 -6.83 3.80
CA GLU A 45 -10.35 -6.43 2.85
C GLU A 45 -9.75 -5.44 1.84
N GLU A 46 -9.67 -5.82 0.58
CA GLU A 46 -9.32 -4.89 -0.49
C GLU A 46 -10.52 -3.98 -0.74
N SER A 47 -10.54 -2.83 -0.06
CA SER A 47 -11.56 -1.83 -0.34
C SER A 47 -11.32 -1.30 -1.76
N SER A 48 -12.23 -1.59 -2.69
CA SER A 48 -12.26 -1.00 -4.04
C SER A 48 -12.46 0.52 -4.05
N LYS A 49 -12.54 1.15 -2.86
CA LYS A 49 -12.48 2.59 -2.72
C LYS A 49 -11.06 3.04 -3.07
N SER A 50 -10.86 3.42 -4.33
CA SER A 50 -9.76 4.30 -4.70
C SER A 50 -9.87 5.56 -3.83
N VAL A 51 -9.08 5.66 -2.75
CA VAL A 51 -9.06 6.82 -1.84
C VAL A 51 -8.36 8.03 -2.48
N PHE A 52 -8.18 8.05 -3.79
CA PHE A 52 -7.82 9.27 -4.50
C PHE A 52 -9.09 10.02 -4.86
N SER A 53 -9.75 10.57 -3.83
CA SER A 53 -10.56 11.77 -4.04
C SER A 53 -9.61 12.82 -4.58
N ARG A 54 -9.56 13.01 -5.91
CA ARG A 54 -8.81 14.12 -6.51
C ARG A 54 -9.25 15.38 -5.78
N ARG A 55 -8.28 16.20 -5.36
CA ARG A 55 -8.56 17.48 -4.71
C ARG A 55 -9.57 18.23 -5.57
N GLN A 56 -10.77 18.44 -5.05
CA GLN A 56 -11.77 19.27 -5.69
C GLN A 56 -11.62 20.68 -5.13
N PRO A 57 -11.77 21.71 -5.97
CA PRO A 57 -11.96 23.06 -5.44
C PRO A 57 -13.21 23.08 -4.55
N PRO A 58 -13.21 23.86 -3.45
CA PRO A 58 -14.42 24.18 -2.72
C PRO A 58 -15.55 24.64 -3.65
N GLU A 59 -16.80 24.29 -3.33
CA GLU A 59 -17.97 24.59 -4.17
C GLU A 59 -18.05 26.08 -4.57
N PHE A 60 -17.64 26.98 -3.69
CA PHE A 60 -17.70 28.42 -3.95
C PHE A 60 -16.72 28.91 -5.04
N ILE A 61 -15.67 28.13 -5.39
CA ILE A 61 -14.69 28.45 -6.45
C ILE A 61 -14.66 27.43 -7.59
N ALA A 62 -15.39 26.32 -7.48
CA ALA A 62 -15.50 25.35 -8.56
C ALA A 62 -16.00 26.01 -9.86
N GLY A 63 -15.29 25.77 -10.97
CA GLY A 63 -15.65 26.31 -12.29
C GLY A 63 -15.43 27.81 -12.51
N LYS A 64 -14.89 28.54 -11.52
CA LYS A 64 -14.66 29.99 -11.63
C LYS A 64 -13.26 30.37 -12.12
N GLY A 65 -12.33 29.41 -12.15
CA GLY A 65 -10.98 29.62 -12.68
C GLY A 65 -11.01 29.85 -14.19
N LYS A 66 -10.31 30.88 -14.65
CA LYS A 66 -10.04 31.13 -16.07
C LYS A 66 -8.56 31.41 -16.26
N THR A 67 -8.00 30.96 -17.37
CA THR A 67 -6.64 31.33 -17.76
C THR A 67 -6.64 32.79 -18.21
N LEU A 68 -5.77 33.59 -17.64
CA LEU A 68 -5.54 34.98 -18.04
C LEU A 68 -4.27 35.05 -18.87
N GLY A 69 -4.33 34.61 -20.14
CA GLY A 69 -3.20 34.67 -21.07
C GLY A 69 -2.91 33.33 -21.75
N ASP A 70 -1.83 33.32 -22.53
CA ASP A 70 -1.26 32.10 -23.08
C ASP A 70 -0.55 31.31 -21.96
N ILE A 71 -0.82 30.01 -21.89
CA ILE A 71 -0.21 29.11 -20.89
C ILE A 71 1.23 28.78 -21.26
N VAL A 72 1.58 28.89 -22.55
CA VAL A 72 2.87 28.46 -23.09
C VAL A 72 3.89 29.59 -23.02
N SER A 73 3.48 30.81 -23.33
CA SER A 73 4.39 31.97 -23.33
C SER A 73 4.72 32.44 -21.91
N PRO A 74 5.97 32.86 -21.64
CA PRO A 74 6.33 33.44 -20.36
C PRO A 74 5.54 34.73 -20.11
N ILE A 75 5.07 34.91 -18.86
CA ILE A 75 4.33 36.11 -18.46
C ILE A 75 5.23 37.36 -18.35
N VAL A 76 6.54 37.15 -18.23
CA VAL A 76 7.56 38.21 -18.11
C VAL A 76 8.36 38.31 -19.41
N SER A 77 8.83 39.52 -19.73
CA SER A 77 9.59 39.80 -20.95
C SER A 77 11.00 39.19 -20.85
N GLU A 78 11.67 39.04 -21.99
CA GLU A 78 13.03 38.49 -22.06
C GLU A 78 14.05 39.34 -21.29
N ASP A 79 13.81 40.66 -21.19
CA ASP A 79 14.61 41.59 -20.40
C ASP A 79 14.52 41.30 -18.88
N ASP A 80 13.35 40.84 -18.41
CA ASP A 80 13.16 40.47 -17.00
C ASP A 80 13.89 39.16 -16.64
N TRP A 81 14.23 38.33 -17.64
CA TRP A 81 15.03 37.11 -17.48
C TRP A 81 16.54 37.37 -17.37
N GLU A 82 17.02 38.59 -17.62
CA GLU A 82 18.45 38.92 -17.59
C GLU A 82 19.07 38.92 -16.19
N CYS A 83 18.27 38.75 -15.13
CA CYS A 83 18.77 38.59 -13.75
C CYS A 83 19.63 37.33 -13.52
N LEU A 84 19.75 36.44 -14.51
CA LEU A 84 20.50 35.18 -14.45
C LEU A 84 21.70 35.10 -15.43
N LYS A 85 22.02 36.19 -16.15
CA LYS A 85 23.26 36.30 -16.96
C LYS A 85 24.36 37.01 -16.19
#